data_AF-A0A7X6B1D0-F1
#
_entry.id   AF-A0A7X6B1D0-F1
#
_cell.length_a   1.000
_cell.length_b   1.000
_cell.length_c   1.000
_cell.angle_alpha   90.00
_cell.angle_beta   90.00
_cell.angle_gamma   90.00
#
_symmetry.space_group_name_H-M   'P 1'
#
loop_
_entity.id
_entity.type
_entity.pdbx_description
1 polymer ?
#
loop_
_entity_poly.entity_id
_entity_poly.type
_entity_poly.pdbx_seq_one_letter_code
_entity_poly.pdbx_strand_id
1 'polypeptide(L)'
;MIVRVTGTDVVIEGGDDLTRLHVATALAPDAATQVLCRARVGRLADDGTVLLDLEALRVRASEWDVPDGWGARWQAMIDFAGRKGWLSADGRSVQAHVEWEG
;
A
#
# COMPACT_ATOMS: atom_id res chain seq x y z
N MET A 1 5.30 5.96 3.61
CA MET A 1 4.91 4.55 3.70
C MET A 1 5.16 3.92 2.35
N ILE A 2 6.16 3.06 2.29
CA ILE A 2 6.53 2.34 1.09
C ILE A 2 6.14 0.88 1.29
N VAL A 3 5.37 0.34 0.35
CA VAL A 3 5.07 -1.08 0.28
C VAL A 3 6.11 -1.71 -0.62
N ARG A 4 7.20 -2.20 -0.02
CA ARG A 4 8.30 -2.80 -0.78
C ARG A 4 7.96 -4.24 -1.13
N VAL A 5 7.95 -4.56 -2.42
CA VAL A 5 7.72 -5.91 -2.93
C VAL A 5 9.05 -6.47 -3.42
N THR A 6 9.53 -7.51 -2.74
CA THR A 6 10.75 -8.24 -3.06
C THR A 6 10.40 -9.67 -3.50
N GLY A 7 11.40 -10.43 -3.98
CA GLY A 7 11.21 -11.72 -4.68
C GLY A 7 10.09 -12.63 -4.17
N THR A 8 9.88 -12.72 -2.84
CA THR A 8 8.78 -13.50 -2.25
C THR A 8 7.95 -12.77 -1.20
N ASP A 9 8.33 -11.55 -0.81
CA ASP A 9 7.82 -10.91 0.39
C ASP A 9 7.41 -9.45 0.17
N VAL A 10 6.55 -8.99 1.07
CA VAL A 10 6.09 -7.60 1.14
C VAL A 10 6.46 -7.03 2.50
N VAL A 11 7.18 -5.91 2.49
CA VAL A 11 7.62 -5.20 3.71
C VAL A 11 7.07 -3.77 3.68
N ILE A 12 6.67 -3.26 4.84
CA ILE A 12 6.27 -1.86 5.00
C ILE A 12 7.45 -1.06 5.56
N GLU A 13 7.89 -0.04 4.83
CA GLU A 13 8.92 0.90 5.26
C GLU A 13 8.29 2.27 5.56
N GLY A 14 8.71 2.92 6.65
CA GLY A 14 8.18 4.22 7.07
C GLY A 14 6.66 4.19 7.25
N GLY A 15 6.17 3.25 8.08
CA GLY A 15 4.75 3.04 8.34
C GLY A 15 4.05 4.25 9.00
N ASP A 16 4.81 5.19 9.53
CA ASP A 16 4.37 6.47 10.11
C ASP A 16 4.20 7.59 9.06
N ASP A 17 4.90 7.51 7.93
CA ASP A 17 4.75 8.47 6.83
C ASP A 17 3.53 8.13 5.95
N LEU A 18 2.36 8.56 6.40
CA LEU A 18 1.07 8.32 5.72
C LEU A 18 0.79 9.33 4.61
N THR A 19 1.80 10.10 4.17
CA THR A 19 1.66 11.12 3.11
C THR A 19 2.24 10.70 1.77
N ARG A 20 2.97 9.58 1.74
CA ARG A 20 3.73 9.11 0.57
C ARG A 20 3.50 7.63 0.27
N LEU A 21 2.24 7.18 0.31
CA LEU A 21 1.89 5.79 0.02
C LEU A 21 2.20 5.43 -1.45
N HIS A 22 3.06 4.42 -1.65
CA HIS A 22 3.34 3.81 -2.95
C HIS A 22 3.88 2.39 -2.80
N VAL A 23 3.87 1.62 -3.89
CA VAL A 23 4.62 0.36 -3.98
C VAL A 23 5.97 0.63 -4.63
N ALA A 24 7.03 0.00 -4.13
CA ALA A 24 8.35 0.01 -4.75
C ALA A 24 8.82 -1.43 -5.02
N THR A 25 9.30 -1.70 -6.24
CA THR A 25 9.73 -3.06 -6.62
C THR A 25 10.65 -3.07 -7.82
N ALA A 26 11.64 -3.97 -7.80
CA ALA A 26 12.46 -4.31 -8.97
C ALA A 26 11.95 -5.53 -9.75
N LEU A 27 10.81 -6.09 -9.35
CA LEU A 27 10.22 -7.25 -10.01
C LEU A 27 9.51 -6.84 -11.30
N ALA A 28 9.44 -7.75 -12.27
CA ALA A 28 8.53 -7.61 -13.39
C ALA A 28 7.05 -7.59 -12.91
N PRO A 29 6.13 -6.95 -13.65
CA PRO A 29 4.73 -6.79 -13.22
C PRO A 29 4.01 -8.08 -12.82
N ASP A 30 4.21 -9.17 -13.58
CA ASP A 30 3.58 -10.46 -13.29
C ASP A 30 4.08 -11.05 -11.97
N ALA A 31 5.38 -10.93 -11.69
CA ALA A 31 5.98 -11.40 -10.46
C ALA A 31 5.52 -10.56 -9.26
N ALA A 32 5.51 -9.22 -9.41
CA ALA A 32 4.99 -8.32 -8.38
C ALA A 32 3.52 -8.62 -8.03
N THR A 33 2.68 -8.88 -9.04
CA THR A 33 1.27 -9.27 -8.86
C THR A 33 1.15 -10.56 -8.05
N GLN A 34 1.95 -11.58 -8.37
CA GLN A 34 1.93 -12.85 -7.64
C GLN A 34 2.30 -12.67 -6.17
N VAL A 35 3.33 -11.88 -5.87
CA VAL A 35 3.77 -11.62 -4.49
C VAL A 35 2.71 -10.83 -3.72
N LEU A 36 2.16 -9.76 -4.29
CA LEU A 36 1.10 -8.95 -3.67
C LEU A 36 -0.15 -9.78 -3.33
N CYS A 37 -0.59 -10.61 -4.28
CA CYS A 37 -1.73 -11.51 -4.10
C CYS A 37 -1.46 -12.57 -3.02
N ARG A 38 -0.28 -13.20 -3.05
CA ARG A 38 0.12 -14.21 -2.06
C ARG A 38 0.20 -13.62 -0.65
N ALA A 39 0.73 -12.42 -0.51
CA ALA A 39 0.83 -11.70 0.75
C ALA A 39 -0.53 -11.15 1.25
N ARG A 40 -1.58 -11.19 0.41
CA ARG A 40 -2.89 -10.57 0.66
C ARG A 40 -2.77 -9.08 1.01
N VAL A 41 -1.86 -8.38 0.33
CA VAL A 41 -1.63 -6.93 0.52
C VAL A 41 -2.25 -6.13 -0.62
N GLY A 42 -2.43 -6.71 -1.80
CA GLY A 42 -3.05 -6.02 -2.91
C GLY A 42 -2.93 -6.76 -4.23
N ARG A 43 -3.19 -6.06 -5.32
CA ARG A 43 -3.01 -6.52 -6.70
C ARG A 43 -2.78 -5.35 -7.64
N LEU A 44 -2.07 -5.56 -8.74
CA LEU A 44 -2.02 -4.58 -9.82
C LEU A 44 -3.40 -4.40 -10.46
N ALA A 45 -3.66 -3.19 -10.92
CA ALA A 45 -4.81 -2.82 -11.73
C ALA A 45 -4.38 -2.59 -13.19
N ASP A 46 -5.35 -2.62 -14.10
CA ASP A 46 -5.10 -2.54 -15.55
C ASP A 46 -4.51 -1.19 -16.00
N ASP A 47 -4.62 -0.14 -15.17
CA ASP A 47 -4.12 1.20 -15.43
C ASP A 47 -2.67 1.42 -14.95
N GLY A 48 -1.98 0.36 -14.54
CA GLY A 48 -0.59 0.43 -14.04
C GLY A 48 -0.46 0.88 -12.58
N THR A 49 -1.58 1.03 -11.87
CA THR A 49 -1.59 1.25 -10.42
C THR A 49 -1.73 -0.05 -9.64
N VAL A 50 -1.70 0.03 -8.32
CA VAL A 50 -1.99 -1.07 -7.40
C VAL A 50 -3.20 -0.74 -6.55
N LEU A 51 -4.07 -1.72 -6.31
CA LEU A 51 -5.10 -1.67 -5.27
C LEU A 51 -4.58 -2.40 -4.04
N LEU A 52 -4.31 -1.65 -2.98
CA LEU A 52 -3.78 -2.16 -1.73
C LEU A 52 -4.88 -2.31 -0.69
N ASP A 53 -4.90 -3.43 0.02
CA ASP A 53 -5.85 -3.71 1.09
C ASP A 53 -5.53 -2.88 2.35
N LEU A 54 -6.49 -2.05 2.77
CA LEU A 54 -6.29 -1.09 3.86
C LEU A 54 -6.16 -1.77 5.23
N GLU A 55 -6.84 -2.89 5.46
CA GLU A 55 -6.73 -3.62 6.72
C GLU A 55 -5.35 -4.28 6.84
N ALA A 56 -4.92 -4.97 5.77
CA ALA A 56 -3.62 -5.62 5.67
C ALA A 56 -2.47 -4.62 5.80
N LEU A 57 -2.60 -3.44 5.19
CA LEU A 57 -1.65 -2.33 5.33
C LEU A 57 -1.60 -1.81 6.76
N ARG A 58 -2.76 -1.54 7.37
CA ARG A 58 -2.83 -0.99 8.74
C ARG A 58 -2.14 -1.91 9.74
N VAL A 59 -2.43 -3.22 9.68
CA VAL A 59 -1.82 -4.21 10.57
C VAL A 59 -0.30 -4.17 10.44
N ARG A 60 0.24 -4.34 9.23
CA ARG A 60 1.69 -4.36 9.00
C ARG A 60 2.38 -3.04 9.32
N ALA A 61 1.73 -1.92 9.05
CA ALA A 61 2.27 -0.61 9.40
C ALA A 61 2.35 -0.40 10.92
N SER A 62 1.41 -0.98 11.67
CA SER A 62 1.36 -0.90 13.13
C SER A 62 2.28 -1.89 13.86
N GLU A 63 2.93 -2.82 13.15
CA GLU A 63 3.95 -3.71 13.74
C GLU A 63 5.24 -2.98 14.11
N TRP A 64 5.39 -1.72 13.65
CA TRP A 64 6.51 -0.84 13.96
C TRP A 64 6.15 0.18 15.05
N ASP A 65 7.16 0.82 15.62
CA ASP A 65 6.98 1.90 16.60
C ASP A 65 6.33 3.13 15.92
N VAL A 66 5.00 3.21 16.00
CA VAL A 66 4.21 4.31 15.42
C VAL A 66 4.00 5.41 16.44
N PRO A 67 4.10 6.70 16.03
CA PRO A 67 3.98 7.81 16.97
C PRO A 67 2.54 7.96 17.50
N ASP A 68 2.42 8.67 18.62
CA ASP A 68 1.11 9.10 19.13
C ASP A 68 0.29 9.82 18.04
N GLY A 69 -1.01 9.53 18.01
CA GLY A 69 -1.92 10.09 17.01
C GLY A 69 -1.81 9.45 15.62
N TRP A 70 -1.01 8.39 15.44
CA TRP A 70 -0.90 7.67 14.16
C TRP A 70 -2.26 7.23 13.61
N GLY A 71 -3.17 6.75 14.47
CA GLY A 71 -4.53 6.37 14.06
C GLY A 71 -5.33 7.50 13.42
N ALA A 72 -5.16 8.74 13.90
CA ALA A 72 -5.81 9.91 13.31
C ALA A 72 -5.16 10.29 11.96
N ARG A 73 -3.84 10.17 11.85
CA ARG A 73 -3.11 10.38 10.59
C ARG A 73 -3.49 9.33 9.54
N TRP A 74 -3.72 8.09 9.95
CA TRP A 74 -4.23 7.01 9.11
C TRP A 74 -5.62 7.33 8.55
N GLN A 75 -6.53 7.80 9.41
CA GLN A 75 -7.84 8.21 8.95
C GLN A 75 -7.75 9.39 7.97
N ALA A 76 -6.89 10.38 8.25
CA ALA A 76 -6.67 11.51 7.35
C ALA A 76 -6.15 11.08 5.96
N MET A 77 -5.29 10.05 5.89
CA MET A 77 -4.84 9.45 4.62
C MET A 77 -6.00 8.81 3.86
N ILE A 78 -6.85 8.03 4.52
CA ILE A 78 -8.03 7.41 3.89
C ILE A 78 -9.00 8.49 3.39
N ASP A 79 -9.29 9.50 4.21
CA ASP A 79 -10.19 10.59 3.82
C ASP A 79 -9.65 11.36 2.61
N PHE A 80 -8.33 11.57 2.55
CA PHE A 80 -7.68 12.20 1.40
C PHE A 80 -7.82 11.34 0.14
N ALA A 81 -7.54 10.04 0.22
CA ALA A 81 -7.73 9.11 -0.89
C ALA A 81 -9.18 9.06 -1.37
N GLY A 82 -10.15 9.08 -0.44
CA GLY A 82 -11.57 9.14 -0.75
C GLY A 82 -11.94 10.41 -1.55
N ARG A 83 -11.45 11.58 -1.13
CA ARG A 83 -11.65 12.84 -1.88
C ARG A 83 -11.03 12.83 -3.28
N LYS A 84 -10.00 12.01 -3.50
CA LYS A 84 -9.35 11.84 -4.80
C LYS A 84 -9.99 10.76 -5.67
N GLY A 85 -10.96 10.01 -5.14
CA GLY A 85 -11.56 8.87 -5.84
C GLY A 85 -10.63 7.65 -5.92
N TRP A 86 -9.62 7.57 -5.06
CA TRP A 86 -8.63 6.48 -5.04
C TRP A 86 -9.06 5.27 -4.20
N LEU A 87 -10.21 5.35 -3.53
CA LEU A 87 -10.74 4.21 -2.80
C LEU A 87 -11.55 3.31 -3.73
N SER A 88 -11.47 2.00 -3.51
CA SER A 88 -12.41 1.06 -4.13
C SER A 88 -13.84 1.38 -3.70
N ALA A 89 -14.82 0.94 -4.50
CA ALA A 89 -16.24 1.23 -4.24
C ALA A 89 -16.74 0.72 -2.87
N ASP A 90 -16.11 -0.34 -2.34
CA ASP A 90 -16.40 -0.90 -1.01
C ASP A 90 -15.53 -0.30 0.11
N GLY A 91 -14.65 0.65 -0.21
CA GLY A 91 -13.76 1.31 0.74
C GLY A 91 -12.66 0.43 1.34
N ARG A 92 -12.47 -0.81 0.85
CA ARG A 92 -11.49 -1.75 1.42
C ARG A 92 -10.09 -1.61 0.85
N SER A 93 -9.96 -1.02 -0.34
CA SER A 93 -8.68 -0.84 -0.99
C SER A 93 -8.41 0.61 -1.34
N VAL A 94 -7.13 0.98 -1.35
CA VAL A 94 -6.64 2.26 -1.81
C VAL A 94 -5.74 2.07 -3.03
N GLN A 95 -5.96 2.90 -4.04
CA GLN A 95 -5.13 2.99 -5.23
C GLN A 95 -3.82 3.71 -4.88
N ALA A 96 -2.70 3.13 -5.28
CA ALA A 96 -1.39 3.75 -5.19
C ALA A 96 -0.61 3.53 -6.49
N HIS A 97 0.38 4.37 -6.74
CA HIS A 97 1.29 4.17 -7.87
C HIS A 97 2.34 3.11 -7.52
N VAL A 98 2.93 2.54 -8.58
CA VAL A 98 4.07 1.63 -8.48
C VAL A 98 5.30 2.36 -9.00
N GLU A 99 6.33 2.41 -8.17
CA GLU A 99 7.68 2.79 -8.56
C GLU A 99 8.46 1.52 -8.94
N TRP A 100 8.84 1.44 -10.22
CA TRP A 100 9.61 0.33 -10.77
C TRP A 100 11.10 0.64 -10.66
N GLU A 101 11.81 -0.10 -9.82
CA GLU A 101 13.23 0.04 -9.55
C GLU A 101 14.00 -0.81 -10.58
N GLY A 102 14.64 -0.17 -11.56
CA GLY A 102 15.40 -0.84 -12.63
C GLY A 102 16.83 -1.18 -12.25
#